data_AF-F2I7M6-F1
#
_entry.id   AF-F2I7M6-F1
#
_cell.length_a   1.000
_cell.length_b   1.000
_cell.length_c   1.000
_cell.angle_alpha   90.00
_cell.angle_beta   90.00
_cell.angle_gamma   90.00
#
_symmetry.space_group_name_H-M   'P 1'
#
loop_
_entity.id
_entity.type
_entity.pdbx_description
1 polymer ?
#
loop_
_entity_poly.entity_id
_entity_poly.type
_entity_poly.pdbx_seq_one_letter_code
_entity_poly.pdbx_strand_id
1 'polypeptide(L)'
;MNIFILLFIFGINLIYIMLNTIRTLLAMRGYRSIAPFIAMIEVTIYTIGLSVVMKYLDSPIYLVVYALGYGIGIYLGILLEDKIALGHAVIQIFTQSTDNHLAQSLRQQGYGVTVQTGYGRDGDRLIMTVLTPWSREQQVCRTIETIDPKVFYISYDAKYIHGGFWTKRLRPSLPHPRKPMRKKVKGRGRMKARTRKTKQSKPLAKNFPRTRPVLVWDWKNKIVSLG
;
A
#
# COMPACT_ATOMS: atom_id res chain seq x y z
N MET A 1 46.50 13.83 -17.30
CA MET A 1 45.08 13.63 -16.96
C MET A 1 45.01 12.68 -15.77
N ASN A 2 44.53 13.15 -14.62
CA ASN A 2 44.58 12.36 -13.40
C ASN A 2 43.38 11.41 -13.36
N ILE A 3 43.56 10.14 -13.75
CA ILE A 3 42.49 9.14 -13.80
C ILE A 3 41.72 9.05 -12.46
N PHE A 4 42.43 9.25 -11.34
CA PHE A 4 41.86 9.26 -9.99
C PHE A 4 40.80 10.36 -9.82
N ILE A 5 41.03 11.55 -10.37
CA ILE A 5 40.08 12.66 -10.27
C ILE A 5 38.82 12.38 -11.11
N LEU A 6 38.98 11.76 -12.28
CA LEU A 6 37.86 11.34 -13.14
C LEU A 6 36.98 10.31 -12.44
N LEU A 7 37.60 9.28 -11.84
CA LEU A 7 36.87 8.25 -11.11
C LEU A 7 36.16 8.82 -9.87
N PHE A 8 36.80 9.78 -9.19
CA PHE A 8 36.21 10.46 -8.03
C PHE A 8 34.99 11.30 -8.42
N ILE A 9 35.09 12.10 -9.50
CA ILE A 9 33.96 12.90 -10.03
C ILE A 9 32.82 11.98 -10.47
N PHE A 10 33.13 10.87 -11.15
CA PHE A 10 32.14 9.88 -11.55
C PHE A 10 31.44 9.26 -10.33
N GLY A 11 32.20 8.79 -9.34
CA GLY A 11 31.68 8.11 -8.16
C GLY A 11 30.81 9.00 -7.28
N ILE A 12 31.25 10.24 -7.00
CA ILE A 12 30.46 11.17 -6.18
C ILE A 12 29.15 11.56 -6.88
N ASN A 13 29.18 11.74 -8.21
CA ASN A 13 27.97 12.05 -8.99
C ASN A 13 27.00 10.86 -9.03
N LEU A 14 27.53 9.65 -9.19
CA LEU A 14 26.73 8.43 -9.14
C LEU A 14 26.03 8.29 -7.79
N ILE A 15 26.76 8.44 -6.69
CA ILE A 15 26.17 8.38 -5.33
C ILE A 15 25.10 9.46 -5.13
N TYR A 16 25.38 10.69 -5.57
CA TYR A 16 24.42 11.79 -5.50
C TYR A 16 23.09 11.43 -6.19
N ILE A 17 23.13 10.88 -7.40
CA ILE A 17 21.92 10.57 -8.18
C ILE A 17 21.15 9.40 -7.60
N MET A 18 21.86 8.40 -7.08
CA MET A 18 21.24 7.29 -6.36
C MET A 18 20.47 7.79 -5.14
N LEU A 19 21.05 8.71 -4.35
CA LEU A 19 20.38 9.32 -3.21
C LEU A 19 19.19 10.19 -3.62
N ASN A 20 19.34 10.99 -4.68
CA ASN A 20 18.26 11.80 -5.27
C ASN A 20 17.06 10.93 -5.70
N THR A 21 17.33 9.76 -6.28
CA THR A 21 16.29 8.80 -6.68
C THR A 21 15.58 8.20 -5.46
N ILE A 22 16.35 7.71 -4.48
CA ILE A 22 15.79 7.17 -3.22
C ILE A 22 14.92 8.22 -2.52
N ARG A 23 15.39 9.46 -2.40
CA ARG A 23 14.64 10.54 -1.76
C ARG A 23 13.34 10.84 -2.51
N THR A 24 13.37 10.89 -3.84
CA THR A 24 12.18 11.08 -4.67
C THR A 24 11.17 9.95 -4.45
N LEU A 25 11.63 8.71 -4.43
CA LEU A 25 10.81 7.53 -4.15
C LEU A 25 10.15 7.62 -2.76
N LEU A 26 10.90 7.98 -1.72
CA LEU A 26 10.35 8.12 -0.37
C LEU A 26 9.33 9.26 -0.28
N ALA A 27 9.54 10.36 -1.00
CA ALA A 27 8.59 11.48 -1.06
C ALA A 27 7.27 11.06 -1.73
N MET A 28 7.34 10.35 -2.86
CA MET A 28 6.15 9.84 -3.57
C MET A 28 5.35 8.83 -2.73
N ARG A 29 6.03 8.05 -1.90
CA ARG A 29 5.42 7.09 -0.96
C ARG A 29 4.85 7.74 0.31
N GLY A 30 5.06 9.04 0.51
CA GLY A 30 4.48 9.77 1.64
C GLY A 30 5.19 9.53 2.97
N TYR A 31 6.48 9.17 2.96
CA TYR A 31 7.32 9.15 4.17
C TYR A 31 7.61 10.57 4.67
N ARG A 32 6.59 11.23 5.24
CA ARG A 32 6.58 12.66 5.58
C ARG A 32 7.69 13.08 6.56
N SER A 33 8.12 12.19 7.45
CA SER A 33 9.16 12.52 8.45
C SER A 33 10.58 12.20 7.99
N ILE A 34 10.76 11.16 7.16
CA ILE A 34 12.09 10.68 6.76
C ILE A 34 12.57 11.40 5.50
N ALA A 35 11.66 11.70 4.56
CA ALA A 35 12.00 12.34 3.29
C ALA A 35 12.72 13.70 3.46
N PRO A 36 12.29 14.62 4.36
CA PRO A 36 12.98 15.90 4.55
C PRO A 36 14.39 15.75 5.14
N PHE A 37 14.59 14.79 6.05
CA PHE A 37 15.90 14.54 6.66
C PHE A 37 16.91 14.02 5.63
N ILE A 38 16.48 13.10 4.76
CA ILE A 38 17.31 12.61 3.66
C ILE A 38 17.60 13.74 2.67
N ALA A 39 16.61 14.58 2.34
CA ALA A 39 16.82 15.72 1.44
C ALA A 39 17.88 16.71 1.98
N MET A 40 17.94 16.91 3.30
CA MET A 40 18.97 17.75 3.94
C MET A 40 20.39 17.18 3.77
N ILE A 41 20.54 15.86 3.93
CA ILE A 41 21.83 15.19 3.72
C ILE A 41 22.19 15.22 2.24
N GLU A 42 21.23 14.93 1.37
CA GLU A 42 21.40 14.91 -0.08
C GLU A 42 21.87 16.26 -0.62
N VAL A 43 21.25 17.38 -0.22
CA VAL A 43 21.65 18.72 -0.69
C VAL A 43 23.06 19.09 -0.25
N THR A 44 23.50 18.59 0.91
CA THR A 44 24.88 18.79 1.40
C THR A 44 25.87 18.05 0.50
N ILE A 45 25.59 16.80 0.16
CA ILE A 45 26.40 15.99 -0.77
C ILE A 45 26.41 16.62 -2.17
N TYR A 46 25.26 17.08 -2.65
CA TYR A 46 25.13 17.76 -3.93
C TYR A 46 26.01 19.01 -4.00
N THR A 47 25.96 19.86 -2.96
CA THR A 47 26.73 21.11 -2.92
C THR A 47 28.23 20.84 -2.93
N ILE A 48 28.68 19.84 -2.15
CA ILE A 48 30.08 19.41 -2.13
C ILE A 48 30.49 18.86 -3.51
N GLY A 49 29.69 17.97 -4.10
CA GLY A 49 29.94 17.39 -5.41
C GLY A 49 30.00 18.46 -6.52
N LEU A 50 29.06 19.39 -6.53
CA LEU A 50 29.01 20.50 -7.46
C LEU A 50 30.26 21.39 -7.36
N SER A 51 30.72 21.68 -6.14
CA SER A 51 31.94 22.47 -5.92
C SER A 51 33.19 21.79 -6.50
N VAL A 52 33.23 20.45 -6.51
CA VAL A 52 34.31 19.68 -7.13
C VAL A 52 34.21 19.76 -8.64
N VAL A 53 33.03 19.55 -9.21
CA VAL A 53 32.81 19.60 -10.67
C VAL A 53 33.14 20.98 -11.24
N MET A 54 32.73 22.06 -10.57
CA MET A 54 33.03 23.43 -11.01
C MET A 54 34.53 23.74 -11.08
N LYS A 55 35.37 23.09 -10.26
CA LYS A 55 36.83 23.29 -10.31
C LYS A 55 37.50 22.67 -11.54
N TYR A 56 36.83 21.75 -12.22
CA TYR A 56 37.37 21.02 -13.38
C TYR A 56 36.60 21.32 -14.67
N LEU A 57 35.80 22.40 -14.69
CA LEU A 57 34.95 22.77 -15.82
C LEU A 57 35.73 23.21 -17.06
N ASP A 58 36.98 23.67 -16.87
CA ASP A 58 37.84 24.18 -17.95
C ASP A 58 38.24 23.11 -18.98
N SER A 59 38.01 21.82 -18.69
CA SER A 59 38.28 20.74 -19.62
C SER A 59 37.02 19.93 -19.96
N PRO A 60 36.68 19.79 -21.26
CA PRO A 60 35.46 19.12 -21.70
C PRO A 60 35.42 17.64 -21.32
N ILE A 61 36.57 17.01 -21.07
CA ILE A 61 36.64 15.58 -20.71
C ILE A 61 35.96 15.29 -19.37
N TYR A 62 36.09 16.19 -18.39
CA TYR A 62 35.48 16.03 -17.06
C TYR A 62 33.96 16.20 -17.13
N LEU A 63 33.49 17.08 -18.02
CA LEU A 63 32.07 17.28 -18.29
C LEU A 63 31.45 16.04 -18.91
N VAL A 64 32.13 15.40 -19.88
CA VAL A 64 31.65 14.14 -20.48
C VAL A 64 31.55 13.03 -19.44
N VAL A 65 32.55 12.87 -18.58
CA VAL A 65 32.52 11.86 -17.51
C VAL A 65 31.45 12.16 -16.47
N TYR A 66 31.22 13.43 -16.15
CA TYR A 66 30.10 13.84 -15.31
C TYR A 66 28.75 13.45 -15.93
N ALA A 67 28.54 13.73 -17.22
CA ALA A 67 27.31 13.38 -17.95
C ALA A 67 27.10 11.85 -18.05
N LEU A 68 28.15 11.08 -18.27
CA LEU A 68 28.10 9.62 -18.26
C LEU A 68 27.75 9.07 -16.87
N GLY A 69 28.39 9.59 -15.83
CA GLY A 69 28.03 9.29 -14.45
C GLY A 69 26.57 9.63 -14.16
N TYR A 70 26.05 10.69 -14.77
CA TYR A 70 24.67 11.08 -14.62
C TYR A 70 23.68 10.05 -15.19
N GLY A 71 23.87 9.68 -16.46
CA GLY A 71 23.03 8.68 -17.12
C GLY A 71 23.09 7.30 -16.46
N ILE A 72 24.30 6.85 -16.09
CA ILE A 72 24.50 5.55 -15.43
C ILE A 72 23.88 5.57 -14.02
N GLY A 73 24.04 6.67 -13.29
CA GLY A 73 23.42 6.85 -11.97
C GLY A 73 21.90 6.75 -12.02
N ILE A 74 21.25 7.34 -13.02
CA ILE A 74 19.79 7.22 -13.20
C ILE A 74 19.41 5.77 -13.46
N TYR A 75 20.10 5.10 -14.39
CA TYR A 75 19.80 3.71 -14.73
C TYR A 75 19.91 2.78 -13.51
N LEU A 76 20.99 2.91 -12.74
CA LEU A 76 21.17 2.16 -11.50
C LEU A 76 20.14 2.55 -10.43
N GLY A 77 19.74 3.83 -10.39
CA GLY A 77 18.72 4.35 -9.48
C GLY A 77 17.38 3.68 -9.71
N ILE A 78 16.97 3.55 -10.97
CA ILE A 78 15.74 2.85 -11.36
C ILE A 78 15.81 1.37 -10.95
N LEU A 79 16.93 0.69 -11.22
CA LEU A 79 17.11 -0.71 -10.80
C LEU A 79 17.09 -0.89 -9.27
N LEU A 80 17.54 0.11 -8.52
CA LEU A 80 17.50 0.09 -7.07
C LEU A 80 16.08 0.37 -6.54
N GLU A 81 15.34 1.27 -7.18
CA GLU A 81 13.94 1.56 -6.88
C GLU A 81 13.07 0.29 -6.96
N ASP A 82 13.25 -0.51 -8.02
CA ASP A 82 12.55 -1.79 -8.20
C ASP A 82 12.79 -2.77 -7.04
N LYS A 83 14.00 -2.75 -6.45
CA LYS A 83 14.35 -3.61 -5.30
C LYS A 83 13.84 -3.07 -3.97
N ILE A 84 13.77 -1.74 -3.82
CA ILE A 84 13.29 -1.05 -2.60
C ILE A 84 11.75 -0.93 -2.61
N ALA A 85 11.09 -1.40 -3.67
CA ALA A 85 9.64 -1.58 -3.80
C ALA A 85 9.02 -2.44 -2.67
N LEU A 86 8.88 -1.83 -1.48
CA LEU A 86 8.08 -2.27 -0.35
C LEU A 86 6.69 -1.68 -0.50
N GLY A 87 5.74 -2.50 -0.94
CA GLY A 87 4.38 -2.08 -1.24
C GLY A 87 3.52 -3.23 -1.74
N HIS A 88 2.32 -2.88 -2.18
CA HIS A 88 1.36 -3.83 -2.72
C HIS A 88 0.82 -3.30 -4.05
N ALA A 89 0.87 -4.16 -5.07
CA ALA A 89 0.15 -3.98 -6.31
C ALA A 89 -1.27 -4.51 -6.18
N VAL A 90 -2.20 -3.80 -6.80
CA VAL A 90 -3.55 -4.27 -7.05
C VAL A 90 -3.65 -4.57 -8.53
N ILE A 91 -3.86 -5.84 -8.84
CA ILE A 91 -4.05 -6.32 -10.20
C ILE A 91 -5.53 -6.52 -10.40
N GLN A 92 -6.12 -5.77 -11.33
CA GLN A 92 -7.49 -5.93 -11.76
C GLN A 92 -7.52 -6.66 -13.10
N ILE A 93 -8.21 -7.78 -13.14
CA ILE A 93 -8.21 -8.75 -14.21
C ILE A 93 -9.61 -8.80 -14.79
N PHE A 94 -9.73 -8.68 -16.10
CA PHE A 94 -10.99 -8.67 -16.84
C PHE A 94 -11.03 -9.91 -17.73
N THR A 95 -11.98 -10.81 -17.46
CA THR A 95 -12.22 -12.00 -18.28
C THR A 95 -13.64 -11.99 -18.85
N GLN A 96 -13.77 -12.53 -20.05
CA GLN A 96 -15.07 -12.81 -20.70
C GLN A 96 -15.65 -14.16 -20.24
N SER A 97 -14.83 -15.01 -19.63
CA SER A 97 -15.31 -16.28 -19.10
C SER A 97 -16.18 -16.06 -17.88
N THR A 98 -17.36 -16.68 -17.86
CA THR A 98 -18.25 -16.71 -16.69
C THR A 98 -17.76 -17.71 -15.64
N ASP A 99 -16.75 -18.52 -15.98
CA ASP A 99 -16.23 -19.56 -15.10
C ASP A 99 -15.28 -19.00 -14.06
N ASN A 100 -15.50 -19.39 -12.80
CA ASN A 100 -14.64 -19.03 -11.67
C ASN A 100 -13.31 -19.81 -11.64
N HIS A 101 -12.93 -20.50 -12.72
CA HIS A 101 -11.73 -21.34 -12.78
C HIS A 101 -10.47 -20.54 -12.47
N LEU A 102 -10.28 -19.37 -13.10
CA LEU A 102 -9.13 -18.49 -12.86
C LEU A 102 -9.06 -18.03 -11.39
N ALA A 103 -10.19 -17.63 -10.82
CA ALA A 103 -10.27 -17.22 -9.42
C ALA A 103 -9.93 -18.37 -8.46
N GLN A 104 -10.35 -19.60 -8.79
CA GLN A 104 -10.08 -20.78 -7.97
C GLN A 104 -8.60 -21.20 -8.05
N SER A 105 -8.00 -21.22 -9.23
CA SER A 105 -6.57 -21.51 -9.41
C SER A 105 -5.69 -20.50 -8.66
N LEU A 106 -6.01 -19.20 -8.74
CA LEU A 106 -5.28 -18.16 -8.01
C LEU A 106 -5.41 -18.32 -6.48
N ARG A 107 -6.60 -18.71 -5.99
CA ARG A 107 -6.81 -19.00 -4.54
C ARG A 107 -6.04 -20.22 -4.08
N GLN A 108 -5.94 -21.28 -4.90
CA GLN A 108 -5.13 -22.46 -4.60
C GLN A 108 -3.64 -22.13 -4.48
N GLN A 109 -3.15 -21.17 -5.26
CA GLN A 109 -1.79 -20.64 -5.12
C GLN A 109 -1.61 -19.68 -3.93
N GLY A 110 -2.65 -19.46 -3.13
CA GLY A 110 -2.60 -18.67 -1.91
C GLY A 110 -2.89 -17.18 -2.10
N TYR A 111 -3.25 -16.73 -3.31
CA TYR A 111 -3.63 -15.35 -3.56
C TYR A 111 -5.06 -15.05 -3.07
N GLY A 112 -5.25 -13.88 -2.47
CA GLY A 112 -6.56 -13.36 -2.13
C GLY A 112 -7.19 -12.72 -3.37
N VAL A 113 -8.27 -13.31 -3.88
CA VAL A 113 -8.98 -12.85 -5.08
C VAL A 113 -10.41 -12.47 -4.74
N THR A 114 -10.77 -11.22 -5.03
CA THR A 114 -12.15 -10.73 -5.00
C THR A 114 -12.72 -10.81 -6.40
N VAL A 115 -13.93 -11.34 -6.56
CA VAL A 115 -14.62 -11.44 -7.85
C VAL A 115 -15.80 -10.48 -7.83
N GLN A 116 -15.94 -9.70 -8.89
CA GLN A 116 -17.06 -8.78 -9.12
C GLN A 116 -17.62 -9.06 -10.51
N THR A 117 -18.94 -9.00 -10.66
CA THR A 117 -19.61 -9.04 -11.96
C THR A 117 -19.64 -7.63 -12.55
N GLY A 118 -19.27 -7.50 -13.81
CA GLY A 118 -19.34 -6.25 -14.58
C GLY A 118 -20.06 -6.49 -15.91
N TYR A 119 -20.54 -5.42 -16.53
CA TYR A 119 -21.17 -5.46 -17.85
C TYR A 119 -20.33 -4.66 -18.84
N GLY A 120 -19.89 -5.31 -19.91
CA GLY A 120 -19.13 -4.69 -20.99
C GLY A 120 -19.97 -4.56 -22.26
N ARG A 121 -19.34 -4.06 -23.34
CA ARG A 121 -19.99 -3.95 -24.66
C ARG A 121 -20.55 -5.28 -25.14
N ASP A 122 -19.80 -6.36 -24.93
CA ASP A 122 -20.12 -7.69 -25.46
C ASP A 122 -20.87 -8.58 -24.45
N GLY A 123 -21.38 -7.99 -23.35
CA GLY A 123 -22.15 -8.69 -22.32
C GLY A 123 -21.47 -8.77 -20.95
N ASP A 124 -21.90 -9.75 -20.14
CA ASP A 124 -21.39 -9.97 -18.79
C ASP A 124 -19.91 -10.33 -18.79
N ARG A 125 -19.16 -9.74 -17.85
CA ARG A 125 -17.72 -9.98 -17.65
C ARG A 125 -17.43 -10.16 -16.16
N LEU A 126 -16.41 -10.96 -15.87
CA LEU A 126 -15.90 -11.08 -14.51
C LEU A 126 -14.69 -10.18 -14.34
N ILE A 127 -14.73 -9.38 -13.28
CA ILE A 127 -13.66 -8.51 -12.84
C ILE A 127 -13.08 -9.14 -11.57
N MET A 128 -11.83 -9.57 -11.63
CA MET A 128 -11.10 -10.16 -10.53
C MET A 128 -10.04 -9.19 -10.02
N THR A 129 -10.08 -8.89 -8.72
CA THR A 129 -9.08 -8.02 -8.08
C THR A 129 -8.19 -8.86 -7.18
N VAL A 130 -6.89 -8.82 -7.45
CA VAL A 130 -5.84 -9.50 -6.70
C VAL A 130 -4.94 -8.47 -6.04
N LEU A 131 -4.77 -8.60 -4.73
CA LEU A 131 -3.78 -7.82 -3.99
C LEU A 131 -2.53 -8.68 -3.81
N THR A 132 -1.39 -8.21 -4.28
CA THR A 132 -0.12 -8.93 -4.19
C THR A 132 1.03 -7.99 -3.84
N PRO A 133 2.07 -8.42 -3.10
CA PRO A 133 3.30 -7.65 -3.00
C PRO A 133 3.92 -7.43 -4.40
N TRP A 134 4.55 -6.28 -4.63
CA TRP A 134 5.22 -5.96 -5.89
C TRP A 134 6.24 -7.04 -6.32
N SER A 135 6.96 -7.63 -5.36
CA SER A 135 7.92 -8.71 -5.64
C SER A 135 7.30 -9.96 -6.29
N ARG A 136 5.99 -10.17 -6.13
CA ARG A 136 5.25 -11.30 -6.72
C ARG A 136 4.32 -10.88 -7.86
N GLU A 137 4.26 -9.60 -8.20
CA GLU A 137 3.39 -9.09 -9.26
C GLU A 137 3.67 -9.79 -10.60
N GLN A 138 4.93 -9.81 -11.03
CA GLN A 138 5.32 -10.44 -12.29
C GLN A 138 5.00 -11.94 -12.30
N GLN A 139 5.11 -12.61 -11.15
CA GLN A 139 4.74 -14.02 -11.03
C GLN A 139 3.23 -14.23 -11.20
N VAL A 140 2.41 -13.36 -10.59
CA VAL A 140 0.94 -13.41 -10.74
C VAL A 140 0.53 -13.16 -12.20
N CYS A 141 1.10 -12.14 -12.85
CA CYS A 141 0.82 -11.84 -14.25
C CYS A 141 1.14 -13.02 -15.17
N ARG A 142 2.32 -13.65 -15.02
CA ARG A 142 2.67 -14.86 -15.79
C ARG A 142 1.72 -16.02 -15.53
N THR A 143 1.29 -16.22 -14.29
CA THR A 143 0.30 -17.26 -13.96
C THR A 143 -1.04 -16.99 -14.65
N ILE A 144 -1.50 -15.73 -14.68
CA ILE A 144 -2.76 -15.34 -15.35
C ILE A 144 -2.66 -15.63 -16.85
N GLU A 145 -1.58 -15.19 -17.50
CA GLU A 145 -1.34 -15.42 -18.93
C GLU A 145 -1.27 -16.90 -19.29
N THR A 146 -0.73 -17.73 -18.40
CA THR A 146 -0.64 -19.19 -18.61
C THR A 146 -2.01 -19.87 -18.51
N ILE A 147 -2.89 -19.39 -17.62
CA ILE A 147 -4.22 -19.99 -17.40
C ILE A 147 -5.20 -19.53 -18.47
N ASP A 148 -5.20 -18.23 -18.81
CA ASP A 148 -6.08 -17.67 -19.81
C ASP A 148 -5.36 -16.55 -20.60
N PRO A 149 -4.89 -16.82 -21.82
CA PRO A 149 -4.18 -15.84 -22.65
C PRO A 149 -5.10 -14.75 -23.22
N LYS A 150 -6.43 -14.89 -23.11
CA LYS A 150 -7.40 -13.89 -23.62
C LYS A 150 -7.74 -12.81 -22.59
N VAL A 151 -7.20 -12.92 -21.39
CA VAL A 151 -7.47 -12.02 -20.27
C VAL A 151 -6.74 -10.70 -20.42
N PHE A 152 -7.42 -9.62 -20.09
CA PHE A 152 -6.82 -8.29 -19.97
C PHE A 152 -6.66 -7.95 -18.49
N TYR A 153 -5.52 -7.37 -18.09
CA TYR A 153 -5.32 -6.94 -16.71
C TYR A 153 -4.66 -5.56 -16.63
N ILE A 154 -4.93 -4.87 -15.53
CA ILE A 154 -4.34 -3.58 -15.18
C ILE A 154 -3.72 -3.72 -13.79
N SER A 155 -2.51 -3.23 -13.61
CA SER A 155 -1.86 -3.14 -12.29
C SER A 155 -1.78 -1.69 -11.85
N TYR A 156 -2.05 -1.43 -10.58
CA TYR A 156 -1.90 -0.11 -9.97
C TYR A 156 -1.47 -0.22 -8.51
N ASP A 157 -0.85 0.85 -8.02
CA ASP A 157 -0.22 0.88 -6.71
C ASP A 157 -1.21 1.24 -5.59
N ALA A 158 -1.26 0.40 -4.55
CA ALA A 158 -2.01 0.71 -3.34
C ALA A 158 -1.16 1.53 -2.35
N LYS A 159 -1.44 2.83 -2.24
CA LYS A 159 -0.75 3.72 -1.28
C LYS A 159 -1.10 3.46 0.19
N TYR A 160 -2.36 3.10 0.46
CA TYR A 160 -2.86 2.88 1.82
C TYR A 160 -3.77 1.65 1.86
N ILE A 161 -3.41 0.67 2.68
CA ILE A 161 -4.23 -0.52 2.93
C ILE A 161 -4.59 -0.54 4.41
N HIS A 162 -5.88 -0.57 4.70
CA HIS A 162 -6.41 -0.63 6.05
C HIS A 162 -7.35 -1.83 6.20
N GLY A 163 -6.98 -2.80 7.03
CA GLY A 163 -7.79 -4.01 7.26
C GLY A 163 -7.71 -5.05 6.13
N GLY A 164 -8.67 -5.99 6.13
CA GLY A 164 -8.79 -7.06 5.13
C GLY A 164 -8.12 -8.39 5.51
N PHE A 165 -8.46 -9.45 4.76
CA PHE A 165 -7.95 -10.83 4.94
C PHE A 165 -6.42 -10.92 4.96
N TRP A 166 -5.73 -9.97 4.31
CA TRP A 166 -4.27 -9.89 4.23
C TRP A 166 -3.58 -9.38 5.51
N THR A 167 -4.29 -8.71 6.43
CA THR A 167 -3.69 -8.24 7.70
C THR A 167 -3.32 -9.35 8.69
N LYS A 168 -3.82 -10.58 8.46
CA LYS A 168 -3.57 -11.73 9.33
C LYS A 168 -2.33 -12.54 8.95
N ARG A 169 -1.86 -12.48 7.69
CA ARG A 169 -0.68 -13.24 7.23
C ARG A 169 0.62 -12.42 7.19
N LEU A 170 0.52 -11.09 7.33
CA LEU A 170 1.67 -10.17 7.26
C LEU A 170 2.12 -9.64 8.63
N ARG A 171 1.45 -10.03 9.73
CA ARG A 171 1.94 -9.77 11.09
C ARG A 171 2.56 -11.06 11.64
N PRO A 172 3.88 -11.13 11.88
CA PRO A 172 4.38 -12.06 12.88
C PRO A 172 3.62 -11.75 14.16
N SER A 173 3.09 -12.77 14.82
CA SER A 173 2.26 -12.70 16.02
C SER A 173 2.82 -11.69 17.03
N LEU A 174 2.35 -10.44 16.98
CA LEU A 174 2.53 -9.52 18.09
C LEU A 174 1.88 -10.20 19.30
N PRO A 175 2.58 -10.31 20.45
CA PRO A 175 2.02 -10.92 21.64
C PRO A 175 0.69 -10.22 21.93
N HIS A 176 -0.40 -10.98 21.91
CA HIS A 176 -1.66 -10.46 22.40
C HIS A 176 -1.39 -9.98 23.84
N PRO A 177 -1.70 -8.72 24.20
CA PRO A 177 -1.70 -8.34 25.60
C PRO A 177 -2.66 -9.31 26.29
N ARG A 178 -2.11 -10.20 27.13
CA ARG A 178 -2.88 -11.15 27.92
C ARG A 178 -3.96 -10.33 28.61
N LYS A 179 -5.24 -10.63 28.32
CA LYS A 179 -6.37 -10.02 29.03
C LYS A 179 -6.04 -10.08 30.52
N PRO A 180 -6.12 -8.96 31.28
CA PRO A 180 -5.82 -8.99 32.69
C PRO A 180 -6.71 -10.07 33.32
N MET A 181 -6.03 -11.03 33.95
CA MET A 181 -6.65 -12.19 34.57
C MET A 181 -7.63 -11.67 35.60
N ARG A 182 -8.93 -11.78 35.29
CA ARG A 182 -10.02 -11.29 36.14
C ARG A 182 -9.95 -12.10 37.44
N LYS A 183 -9.33 -11.52 38.48
CA LYS A 183 -9.25 -12.13 39.82
C LYS A 183 -10.68 -12.44 40.25
N LYS A 184 -10.99 -13.73 40.41
CA LYS A 184 -12.19 -14.19 41.09
C LYS A 184 -12.11 -13.64 42.52
N VAL A 185 -12.90 -12.59 42.79
CA VAL A 185 -13.16 -12.14 44.15
C VAL A 185 -13.90 -13.27 44.86
N LYS A 186 -13.18 -13.89 45.80
CA LYS A 186 -13.67 -14.95 46.70
C LYS A 186 -14.75 -14.36 47.60
N GLY A 187 -15.81 -15.12 47.82
CA GLY A 187 -17.12 -14.61 48.19
C GLY A 187 -17.24 -13.92 49.55
N ARG A 188 -18.31 -13.14 49.66
CA ARG A 188 -18.94 -12.75 50.93
C ARG A 188 -20.45 -12.79 50.78
N GLY A 189 -21.08 -13.56 51.67
CA GLY A 189 -22.36 -13.23 52.27
C GLY A 189 -23.60 -13.25 51.37
N ARG A 190 -24.22 -14.42 51.25
CA ARG A 190 -25.68 -14.51 51.05
C ARG A 190 -26.36 -13.88 52.27
N MET A 191 -27.08 -12.78 52.10
CA MET A 191 -28.11 -12.35 53.05
C MET A 191 -29.45 -12.32 52.31
N LYS A 192 -30.35 -13.20 52.74
CA LYS A 192 -31.71 -13.37 52.23
C LYS A 192 -32.52 -12.11 52.56
N ALA A 193 -33.30 -11.63 51.59
CA ALA A 193 -34.49 -10.83 51.85
C ALA A 193 -35.65 -11.38 51.03
N ARG A 194 -36.79 -11.42 51.69
CA ARG A 194 -37.95 -12.27 51.48
C ARG A 194 -39.02 -11.48 50.71
N THR A 195 -39.63 -12.11 49.71
CA THR A 195 -41.05 -11.98 49.28
C THR A 195 -41.70 -10.60 49.10
N ARG A 196 -42.27 -10.39 47.90
CA ARG A 196 -43.74 -10.37 47.70
C ARG A 196 -44.11 -10.60 46.23
N LYS A 197 -45.10 -11.46 46.01
CA LYS A 197 -45.74 -11.78 44.73
C LYS A 197 -46.68 -10.64 44.34
N THR A 198 -46.75 -10.33 43.04
CA THR A 198 -48.01 -9.91 42.41
C THR A 198 -48.05 -10.48 41.00
N LYS A 199 -49.17 -11.13 40.70
CA LYS A 199 -49.46 -11.95 39.52
C LYS A 199 -50.46 -11.14 38.71
N GLN A 200 -50.14 -10.71 37.49
CA GLN A 200 -51.19 -10.22 36.58
C GLN A 200 -50.81 -10.34 35.09
N SER A 201 -51.52 -11.29 34.45
CA SER A 201 -52.04 -11.36 33.08
C SER A 201 -51.29 -10.72 31.89
N LYS A 202 -51.03 -11.56 30.88
CA LYS A 202 -50.85 -11.18 29.45
C LYS A 202 -52.06 -10.41 28.91
N PRO A 203 -51.91 -9.65 27.80
CA PRO A 203 -52.33 -10.23 26.52
C PRO A 203 -51.39 -9.96 25.33
N LEU A 204 -51.68 -10.67 24.24
CA LEU A 204 -51.02 -10.64 22.93
C LEU A 204 -50.95 -9.22 22.30
N ALA A 205 -49.85 -8.91 21.62
CA ALA A 205 -49.83 -7.94 20.53
C ALA A 205 -48.86 -8.38 19.41
N LYS A 206 -49.39 -8.31 18.19
CA LYS A 206 -48.80 -8.67 16.88
C LYS A 206 -47.70 -7.69 16.43
N ASN A 207 -46.82 -8.20 15.57
CA ASN A 207 -46.10 -7.59 14.43
C ASN A 207 -45.48 -6.18 14.55
N PHE A 208 -44.16 -6.11 14.35
CA PHE A 208 -43.45 -5.61 13.15
C PHE A 208 -41.96 -5.36 13.52
N PRO A 209 -40.96 -5.80 12.73
CA PRO A 209 -39.58 -5.41 12.97
C PRO A 209 -39.37 -3.93 12.65
N ARG A 210 -38.98 -3.15 13.67
CA ARG A 210 -38.54 -1.75 13.52
C ARG A 210 -37.32 -1.68 12.60
N THR A 211 -37.51 -1.10 11.42
CA THR A 211 -36.40 -0.58 10.59
C THR A 211 -35.69 0.53 11.36
N ARG A 212 -34.36 0.45 11.49
CA ARG A 212 -33.55 1.53 12.06
C ARG A 212 -33.51 2.69 11.05
N PRO A 213 -33.63 3.96 11.48
CA PRO A 213 -33.49 5.09 10.56
C PRO A 213 -32.04 5.22 10.09
N VAL A 214 -31.86 5.37 8.78
CA VAL A 214 -30.60 5.76 8.13
C VAL A 214 -30.42 7.26 8.35
N LEU A 215 -29.29 7.64 8.93
CA LEU A 215 -28.84 9.03 9.05
C LEU A 215 -28.59 9.59 7.64
N VAL A 216 -29.52 10.40 7.14
CA VAL A 216 -29.31 11.26 5.97
C VAL A 216 -28.68 12.55 6.48
N TRP A 217 -27.40 12.77 6.14
CA TRP A 217 -26.73 14.04 6.37
C TRP A 217 -27.10 15.01 5.24
N ASP A 218 -27.93 16.00 5.57
CA ASP A 218 -28.35 17.08 4.69
C ASP A 218 -27.25 18.15 4.59
N TRP A 219 -26.67 18.31 3.40
CA TRP A 219 -25.56 19.22 3.09
C TRP A 219 -26.03 20.61 2.60
N LYS A 220 -27.34 20.89 2.54
CA LYS A 220 -27.83 22.09 1.83
C LYS A 220 -27.87 23.42 2.60
N ASN A 221 -27.52 23.50 3.88
CA ASN A 221 -27.69 24.74 4.67
C ASN A 221 -26.43 25.32 5.32
N LYS A 222 -25.28 25.32 4.64
CA LYS A 222 -24.05 25.93 5.19
C LYS A 222 -23.28 26.86 4.24
N ILE A 223 -23.99 27.67 3.44
CA ILE A 223 -23.39 28.73 2.59
C ILE A 223 -24.12 30.10 2.76
N VAL A 224 -24.76 30.37 3.90
CA VAL A 224 -25.31 31.71 4.17
C VAL A 224 -25.00 32.13 5.60
N SER A 225 -23.73 32.44 5.88
CA SER A 225 -23.36 33.22 7.08
C SER A 225 -21.96 33.85 7.02
N LEU A 226 -21.46 34.16 5.82
CA LEU A 226 -20.26 34.99 5.63
C LEU A 226 -20.54 35.95 4.46
N GLY A 227 -21.43 36.90 4.74
CA GLY A 227 -21.64 38.14 4.02
C GLY A 227 -21.71 39.25 5.06
#